data_AF-A0A8J7M3Y9-F1
#
_entry.id   AF-A0A8J7M3Y9-F1
#
_cell.length_a   1.000
_cell.length_b   1.000
_cell.length_c   1.000
_cell.angle_alpha   90.00
_cell.angle_beta   90.00
_cell.angle_gamma   90.00
#
_symmetry.space_group_name_H-M   'P 1'
#
loop_
_entity.id
_entity.type
_entity.pdbx_description
1 polymer ?
#
loop_
_entity_poly.entity_id
_entity_poly.type
_entity_poly.pdbx_seq_one_letter_code
_entity_poly.pdbx_strand_id
1 'polypeptide(L)'
;MDQRTDSRAVEAPSGKWAGDENFPVGSRLIEARLRPHVMRYYAFARGTDDIADNCELAPEEKIARLDACEAGLAPGAEGPEIATRLRDSLTEAGVGDHVARDLLVAFRQDALKARYADWAELLEYCRYSAHPVGRFLLELHGEDARTGTPGDALCAALQVLNHLQDLGPDRRNLDRVYLPQDWMAEAGIDESALDAPAASAGLRAVIDRCLDGCDALLDRAEPLAGMIRSRRLAAEVAVIQRLARRLAARLRREDPLAQRVKHSRADLAHGLIAGLWRAATHRAPQ
;
A
#
# COMPACT_ATOMS: atom_id res chain seq x y z
N MET A 1 -9.95 42.74 -13.97
CA MET A 1 -9.82 42.25 -12.58
C MET A 1 -11.10 41.52 -12.22
N ASP A 2 -11.18 40.24 -12.57
CA ASP A 2 -11.99 39.20 -11.91
C ASP A 2 -11.62 37.87 -12.59
N GLN A 3 -10.60 37.17 -12.08
CA GLN A 3 -10.33 35.77 -12.43
C GLN A 3 -10.78 34.95 -11.22
N ARG A 4 -12.00 34.41 -11.30
CA ARG A 4 -12.44 33.33 -10.41
C ARG A 4 -11.85 32.04 -10.94
N THR A 5 -10.86 31.53 -10.23
CA THR A 5 -10.35 30.17 -10.39
C THR A 5 -11.45 29.20 -9.96
N ASP A 6 -12.02 28.49 -10.94
CA ASP A 6 -13.06 27.49 -10.75
C ASP A 6 -12.43 26.21 -10.17
N SER A 7 -12.61 25.98 -8.87
CA SER A 7 -12.02 24.87 -8.10
C SER A 7 -12.83 23.56 -8.19
N ARG A 8 -13.49 23.30 -9.33
CA ARG A 8 -14.55 22.27 -9.45
C ARG A 8 -14.28 21.07 -10.36
N ALA A 9 -13.06 20.82 -10.80
CA ALA A 9 -12.78 19.64 -11.64
C ALA A 9 -11.64 18.79 -11.07
N VAL A 10 -11.97 17.92 -10.12
CA VAL A 10 -11.19 16.69 -9.89
C VAL A 10 -11.90 15.61 -10.71
N GLU A 11 -11.37 15.32 -11.88
CA GLU A 11 -11.94 14.33 -12.81
C GLU A 11 -12.07 12.95 -12.14
N ALA A 12 -13.19 12.28 -12.43
CA ALA A 12 -13.50 10.96 -11.89
C ALA A 12 -12.43 9.91 -12.27
N PRO A 13 -12.02 9.01 -11.36
CA PRO A 13 -10.91 8.12 -11.65
C PRO A 13 -11.24 7.06 -12.71
N SER A 14 -10.42 7.05 -13.77
CA SER A 14 -10.40 6.03 -14.82
C SER A 14 -10.09 4.63 -14.25
N GLY A 15 -10.80 3.60 -14.74
CA GLY A 15 -10.80 2.23 -14.23
C GLY A 15 -9.52 1.42 -14.47
N LYS A 16 -8.36 1.87 -13.98
CA LYS A 16 -7.04 1.24 -14.23
C LYS A 16 -6.65 0.08 -13.28
N TRP A 17 -7.42 -0.27 -12.25
CA TRP A 17 -6.98 -1.25 -11.24
C TRP A 17 -7.31 -2.73 -11.54
N ALA A 18 -7.94 -3.05 -12.67
CA ALA A 18 -8.21 -4.46 -13.00
C ALA A 18 -6.98 -5.24 -13.53
N GLY A 19 -5.84 -4.58 -13.78
CA GLY A 19 -4.72 -5.16 -14.54
C GLY A 19 -3.32 -5.13 -13.91
N ASP A 20 -3.04 -4.28 -12.92
CA ASP A 20 -1.67 -4.04 -12.45
C ASP A 20 -1.37 -4.37 -10.98
N GLU A 21 -2.38 -4.66 -10.15
CA GLU A 21 -2.17 -5.01 -8.74
C GLU A 21 -1.96 -6.52 -8.54
N ASN A 22 -0.98 -6.87 -7.70
CA ASN A 22 -0.74 -8.25 -7.27
C ASN A 22 -1.81 -8.78 -6.30
N PHE A 23 -2.64 -7.88 -5.73
CA PHE A 23 -3.63 -8.19 -4.71
C PHE A 23 -5.00 -7.66 -5.15
N PRO A 24 -6.06 -8.49 -5.16
CA PRO A 24 -7.35 -8.09 -5.72
C PRO A 24 -8.08 -7.10 -4.80
N VAL A 25 -7.89 -5.80 -5.03
CA VAL A 25 -8.65 -4.73 -4.35
C VAL A 25 -10.17 -4.82 -4.61
N GLY A 26 -10.57 -5.55 -5.67
CA GLY A 26 -11.96 -5.88 -6.02
C GLY A 26 -12.40 -7.28 -5.62
N SER A 27 -11.87 -7.84 -4.53
CA SER A 27 -12.21 -9.19 -4.09
C SER A 27 -13.71 -9.36 -3.85
N ARG A 28 -14.33 -10.37 -4.48
CA ARG A 28 -15.71 -10.80 -4.16
C ARG A 28 -15.86 -11.26 -2.70
N LEU A 29 -14.74 -11.42 -1.98
CA LEU A 29 -14.71 -11.75 -0.56
C LEU A 29 -15.09 -10.56 0.33
N ILE A 30 -14.95 -9.31 -0.13
CA ILE A 30 -15.51 -8.17 0.61
C ILE A 30 -17.05 -8.22 0.54
N GLU A 31 -17.70 -8.10 1.70
CA GLU A 31 -19.16 -8.09 1.80
C GLU A 31 -19.76 -6.98 0.94
N ALA A 32 -20.84 -7.30 0.20
CA ALA A 32 -21.42 -6.37 -0.78
C ALA A 32 -21.79 -5.00 -0.18
N ARG A 33 -22.24 -4.98 1.08
CA ARG A 33 -22.57 -3.76 1.82
C ARG A 33 -21.38 -2.86 2.12
N LEU A 34 -20.17 -3.42 2.22
CA LEU A 34 -18.95 -2.68 2.58
C LEU A 34 -18.23 -2.12 1.35
N ARG A 35 -18.48 -2.68 0.17
CA ARG A 35 -17.81 -2.29 -1.09
C ARG A 35 -17.91 -0.80 -1.41
N PRO A 36 -19.05 -0.09 -1.22
CA PRO A 36 -19.11 1.34 -1.48
C PRO A 36 -18.11 2.16 -0.64
N HIS A 37 -17.89 1.79 0.62
CA HIS A 37 -16.92 2.44 1.50
C HIS A 37 -15.49 2.16 1.04
N VAL A 38 -15.20 0.89 0.68
CA VAL A 38 -13.91 0.51 0.11
C VAL A 38 -13.61 1.33 -1.15
N MET A 39 -14.57 1.41 -2.08
CA MET A 39 -14.39 2.19 -3.31
C MET A 39 -14.12 3.67 -3.06
N ARG A 40 -14.76 4.28 -2.05
CA ARG A 40 -14.51 5.69 -1.69
C ARG A 40 -13.14 5.89 -1.05
N TYR A 41 -12.71 4.97 -0.18
CA TYR A 41 -11.39 5.01 0.42
C TYR A 41 -10.28 4.87 -0.63
N TYR A 42 -10.39 3.88 -1.52
CA TYR A 42 -9.43 3.71 -2.62
C TYR A 42 -9.48 4.85 -3.64
N ALA A 43 -10.66 5.44 -3.90
CA ALA A 43 -10.75 6.64 -4.72
C ALA A 43 -9.97 7.79 -4.09
N PHE A 44 -10.16 8.04 -2.79
CA PHE A 44 -9.40 9.05 -2.05
C PHE A 44 -7.89 8.78 -2.11
N ALA A 45 -7.45 7.59 -1.71
CA ALA A 45 -6.04 7.21 -1.73
C ALA A 45 -5.40 7.46 -3.10
N ARG A 46 -6.06 7.00 -4.18
CA ARG A 46 -5.61 7.23 -5.55
C ARG A 46 -5.59 8.72 -5.90
N GLY A 47 -6.66 9.45 -5.63
CA GLY A 47 -6.75 10.86 -6.01
C GLY A 47 -5.72 11.73 -5.29
N THR A 48 -5.34 11.38 -4.06
CA THR A 48 -4.29 12.08 -3.31
C THR A 48 -2.88 11.64 -3.71
N ASP A 49 -2.69 10.37 -4.06
CA ASP A 49 -1.45 9.86 -4.65
C ASP A 49 -1.17 10.50 -6.02
N ASP A 50 -2.18 10.57 -6.88
CA ASP A 50 -2.13 11.26 -8.18
C ASP A 50 -1.73 12.74 -8.03
N ILE A 51 -2.06 13.41 -6.91
CA ILE A 51 -1.60 14.78 -6.60
C ILE A 51 -0.10 14.79 -6.27
N ALA A 52 0.36 13.85 -5.43
CA ALA A 52 1.76 13.76 -5.03
C ALA A 52 2.69 13.44 -6.21
N ASP A 53 2.25 12.55 -7.11
CA ASP A 53 3.02 12.09 -8.26
C ASP A 53 2.92 13.01 -9.49
N ASN A 54 2.06 14.02 -9.49
CA ASN A 54 1.90 14.92 -10.63
C ASN A 54 3.18 15.75 -10.87
N CYS A 55 3.88 15.51 -11.98
CA CYS A 55 5.11 16.21 -12.33
C CYS A 55 4.91 17.66 -12.82
N GLU A 56 3.67 18.03 -13.16
CA GLU A 56 3.32 19.39 -13.61
C GLU A 56 3.03 20.34 -12.43
N LEU A 57 2.85 19.80 -11.22
CA LEU A 57 2.62 20.60 -10.01
C LEU A 57 3.93 20.91 -9.29
N ALA A 58 4.09 22.18 -8.91
CA ALA A 58 5.15 22.58 -7.98
C ALA A 58 4.93 21.94 -6.60
N PRO A 59 6.00 21.66 -5.82
CA PRO A 59 5.88 21.03 -4.50
C PRO A 59 4.90 21.75 -3.58
N GLU A 60 4.92 23.08 -3.53
CA GLU A 60 4.05 23.89 -2.67
C GLU A 60 2.56 23.72 -3.04
N GLU A 61 2.26 23.60 -4.34
CA GLU A 61 0.91 23.38 -4.85
C GLU A 61 0.42 21.96 -4.51
N LYS A 62 1.30 20.95 -4.55
CA LYS A 62 0.96 19.59 -4.10
C LYS A 62 0.58 19.60 -2.63
N ILE A 63 1.40 20.21 -1.78
CA ILE A 63 1.16 20.31 -0.34
C ILE A 63 -0.16 21.05 -0.07
N ALA A 64 -0.40 22.20 -0.71
CA ALA A 64 -1.64 22.95 -0.53
C ALA A 64 -2.90 22.14 -0.88
N ARG A 65 -2.85 21.32 -1.95
CA ARG A 65 -3.96 20.44 -2.35
C ARG A 65 -4.16 19.28 -1.39
N LEU A 66 -3.09 18.68 -0.89
CA LEU A 66 -3.15 17.62 0.13
C LEU A 66 -3.71 18.16 1.45
N ASP A 67 -3.32 19.37 1.85
CA ASP A 67 -3.84 20.05 3.03
C ASP A 67 -5.33 20.40 2.89
N ALA A 68 -5.76 20.81 1.70
CA ALA A 68 -7.18 21.00 1.41
C ALA A 68 -7.98 19.68 1.52
N CYS A 69 -7.40 18.56 1.07
CA CYS A 69 -8.00 17.24 1.25
C CYS A 69 -8.09 16.87 2.74
N GLU A 70 -7.03 17.10 3.51
CA GLU A 70 -7.03 16.85 4.96
C GLU A 70 -8.08 17.68 5.69
N ALA A 71 -8.19 18.97 5.37
CA ALA A 71 -9.18 19.86 5.96
C ALA A 71 -10.62 19.37 5.67
N GLY A 72 -10.87 18.89 4.45
CA GLY A 72 -12.16 18.34 4.04
C GLY A 72 -12.60 17.07 4.78
N LEU A 73 -11.67 16.37 5.44
CA LEU A 73 -12.00 15.21 6.29
C LEU A 73 -12.66 15.61 7.61
N ALA A 74 -12.54 16.86 8.06
CA ALA A 74 -13.13 17.30 9.31
C ALA A 74 -14.68 17.35 9.24
N PRO A 75 -15.39 17.01 10.33
CA PRO A 75 -16.86 17.08 10.39
C PRO A 75 -17.38 18.47 10.02
N GLY A 76 -18.28 18.52 9.03
CA GLY A 76 -18.90 19.77 8.56
C GLY A 76 -17.99 20.71 7.78
N ALA A 77 -16.72 20.36 7.53
CA ALA A 77 -15.81 21.19 6.75
C ALA A 77 -16.15 21.18 5.25
N GLU A 78 -15.92 22.31 4.60
CA GLU A 78 -15.85 22.38 3.13
C GLU A 78 -14.48 21.88 2.65
N GLY A 79 -14.41 21.38 1.42
CA GLY A 79 -13.17 20.89 0.84
C GLY A 79 -13.39 20.15 -0.48
N PRO A 80 -12.32 19.59 -1.06
CA PRO A 80 -12.40 18.80 -2.28
C PRO A 80 -13.44 17.67 -2.16
N GLU A 81 -14.21 17.44 -3.22
CA GLU A 81 -15.31 16.44 -3.22
C GLU A 81 -14.82 15.04 -2.80
N ILE A 82 -13.60 14.67 -3.20
CA ILE A 82 -13.01 13.38 -2.89
C ILE A 82 -12.82 13.19 -1.37
N ALA A 83 -12.47 14.25 -0.65
CA ALA A 83 -12.28 14.24 0.80
C ALA A 83 -13.62 14.24 1.54
N THR A 84 -14.55 15.12 1.14
CA THR A 84 -15.87 15.21 1.79
C THR A 84 -16.69 13.95 1.60
N ARG A 85 -16.65 13.32 0.41
CA ARG A 85 -17.31 12.02 0.15
C ARG A 85 -16.71 10.88 0.95
N LEU A 86 -15.39 10.90 1.17
CA LEU A 86 -14.75 9.92 2.04
C LEU A 86 -15.17 10.13 3.49
N ARG A 87 -15.10 11.36 4.01
CA ARG A 87 -15.55 11.70 5.37
C ARG A 87 -16.95 11.17 5.66
N ASP A 88 -17.90 11.47 4.78
CA ASP A 88 -19.29 11.05 4.95
C ASP A 88 -19.39 9.51 5.00
N SER A 89 -18.56 8.83 4.20
CA SER A 89 -18.50 7.37 4.14
C SER A 89 -17.83 6.73 5.36
N LEU A 90 -16.78 7.35 5.91
CA LEU A 90 -16.13 6.91 7.14
C LEU A 90 -17.08 7.10 8.34
N THR A 91 -17.79 8.22 8.37
CA THR A 91 -18.81 8.52 9.38
C THR A 91 -19.93 7.49 9.35
N GLU A 92 -20.47 7.18 8.16
CA GLU A 92 -21.50 6.16 7.98
C GLU A 92 -21.01 4.76 8.40
N ALA A 93 -19.75 4.44 8.12
CA ALA A 93 -19.15 3.15 8.47
C ALA A 93 -18.70 3.04 9.94
N GLY A 94 -18.65 4.15 10.68
CA GLY A 94 -18.09 4.19 12.04
C GLY A 94 -16.57 4.01 12.09
N VAL A 95 -15.85 4.36 11.02
CA VAL A 95 -14.39 4.27 10.91
C VAL A 95 -13.77 5.65 11.16
N GLY A 96 -12.64 5.72 11.87
CA GLY A 96 -11.99 7.01 12.16
C GLY A 96 -11.33 7.61 10.91
N ASP A 97 -11.23 8.94 10.81
CA ASP A 97 -10.58 9.63 9.69
C ASP A 97 -9.04 9.49 9.68
N HIS A 98 -8.45 9.00 10.77
CA HIS A 98 -7.01 8.77 10.91
C HIS A 98 -6.44 7.87 9.80
N VAL A 99 -7.18 6.85 9.34
CA VAL A 99 -6.74 5.98 8.23
C VAL A 99 -6.61 6.73 6.89
N ALA A 100 -7.27 7.88 6.74
CA ALA A 100 -7.13 8.74 5.58
C ALA A 100 -6.04 9.80 5.80
N ARG A 101 -5.97 10.37 7.00
CA ARG A 101 -4.92 11.35 7.37
C ARG A 101 -3.51 10.75 7.31
N ASP A 102 -3.36 9.52 7.79
CA ASP A 102 -2.07 8.83 7.78
C ASP A 102 -1.55 8.62 6.34
N LEU A 103 -2.43 8.32 5.37
CA LEU A 103 -2.03 8.27 3.95
C LEU A 103 -1.50 9.60 3.43
N LEU A 104 -2.14 10.71 3.82
CA LEU A 104 -1.68 12.04 3.42
C LEU A 104 -0.30 12.37 3.98
N VAL A 105 0.15 11.74 5.07
CA VAL A 105 1.52 11.90 5.56
C VAL A 105 2.50 11.30 4.55
N ALA A 106 2.25 10.08 4.06
CA ALA A 106 3.09 9.45 3.04
C ALA A 106 3.11 10.25 1.74
N PHE A 107 1.95 10.72 1.25
CA PHE A 107 1.89 11.49 0.01
C PHE A 107 2.62 12.84 0.09
N ARG A 108 2.64 13.49 1.26
CA ARG A 108 3.49 14.67 1.49
C ARG A 108 4.97 14.30 1.54
N GLN A 109 5.33 13.17 2.13
CA GLN A 109 6.71 12.67 2.09
C GLN A 109 7.15 12.39 0.66
N ASP A 110 6.33 11.72 -0.15
CA ASP A 110 6.58 11.38 -1.55
C ASP A 110 6.73 12.62 -2.46
N ALA A 111 6.16 13.76 -2.06
CA ALA A 111 6.35 15.04 -2.73
C ALA A 111 7.71 15.72 -2.44
N LEU A 112 8.39 15.33 -1.36
CA LEU A 112 9.57 16.04 -0.83
C LEU A 112 10.82 15.15 -0.68
N LYS A 113 10.64 13.84 -0.56
CA LYS A 113 11.67 12.89 -0.15
C LYS A 113 11.71 11.71 -1.11
N ALA A 114 12.92 11.30 -1.45
CA ALA A 114 13.16 10.32 -2.49
C ALA A 114 14.04 9.13 -2.06
N ARG A 115 14.65 9.19 -0.86
CA ARG A 115 15.67 8.24 -0.36
C ARG A 115 15.45 7.95 1.11
N TYR A 116 15.81 6.75 1.57
CA TYR A 116 15.64 6.29 2.95
C TYR A 116 16.98 5.88 3.57
N ALA A 117 17.36 6.52 4.67
CA ALA A 117 18.66 6.37 5.31
C ALA A 117 18.92 4.92 5.73
N ASP A 118 17.93 4.28 6.35
CA ASP A 118 18.03 2.92 6.86
C ASP A 118 16.67 2.18 6.78
N TRP A 119 16.68 0.90 7.19
CA TRP A 119 15.49 0.06 7.21
C TRP A 119 14.39 0.57 8.15
N ALA A 120 14.75 1.19 9.28
CA ALA A 120 13.76 1.70 10.21
C ALA A 120 13.00 2.89 9.59
N GLU A 121 13.72 3.74 8.85
CA GLU A 121 13.13 4.86 8.13
C GLU A 121 12.22 4.39 6.98
N LEU A 122 12.60 3.34 6.25
CA LEU A 122 11.72 2.71 5.26
C LEU A 122 10.44 2.15 5.89
N LEU A 123 10.55 1.51 7.07
CA LEU A 123 9.38 1.02 7.79
C LEU A 123 8.49 2.15 8.34
N GLU A 124 9.08 3.29 8.71
CA GLU A 124 8.30 4.47 9.10
C GLU A 124 7.55 5.05 7.90
N TYR A 125 8.09 4.98 6.68
CA TYR A 125 7.30 5.29 5.48
C TYR A 125 6.13 4.30 5.29
N CYS A 126 6.39 3.00 5.42
CA CYS A 126 5.35 1.96 5.31
C CYS A 126 4.21 2.15 6.33
N ARG A 127 4.51 2.74 7.49
CA ARG A 127 3.52 3.12 8.50
C ARG A 127 2.45 4.05 7.96
N TYR A 128 2.82 4.93 7.04
CA TYR A 128 1.91 5.92 6.46
C TYR A 128 1.40 5.51 5.08
N SER A 129 2.21 4.84 4.27
CA SER A 129 1.84 4.46 2.90
C SER A 129 1.01 3.17 2.81
N ALA A 130 1.14 2.26 3.79
CA ALA A 130 0.55 0.93 3.69
C ALA A 130 -0.32 0.51 4.89
N HIS A 131 0.10 0.78 6.13
CA HIS A 131 -0.69 0.40 7.31
C HIS A 131 -2.11 0.96 7.29
N PRO A 132 -2.36 2.23 6.87
CA PRO A 132 -3.70 2.80 6.95
C PRO A 132 -4.73 2.04 6.10
N VAL A 133 -4.29 1.46 4.98
CA VAL A 133 -5.15 0.62 4.12
C VAL A 133 -5.60 -0.65 4.85
N GLY A 134 -4.68 -1.34 5.52
CA GLY A 134 -4.99 -2.53 6.31
C GLY A 134 -5.88 -2.22 7.50
N ARG A 135 -5.58 -1.13 8.22
CA ARG A 135 -6.38 -0.64 9.36
C ARG A 135 -7.79 -0.26 8.94
N PHE A 136 -7.94 0.45 7.83
CA PHE A 136 -9.24 0.78 7.25
C PHE A 136 -10.07 -0.48 7.01
N LEU A 137 -9.48 -1.52 6.38
CA LEU A 137 -10.20 -2.77 6.11
C LEU A 137 -10.60 -3.50 7.40
N LEU A 138 -9.74 -3.53 8.41
CA LEU A 138 -10.02 -4.16 9.70
C LEU A 138 -11.12 -3.40 10.47
N GLU A 139 -11.03 -2.08 10.56
CA GLU A 139 -12.03 -1.23 11.21
C GLU A 139 -13.38 -1.26 10.50
N LEU A 140 -13.39 -1.22 9.17
CA LEU A 140 -14.61 -1.32 8.36
C LEU A 140 -15.37 -2.64 8.60
N HIS A 141 -14.65 -3.71 8.94
CA HIS A 141 -15.23 -5.00 9.31
C HIS A 141 -15.55 -5.12 10.81
N GLY A 142 -15.23 -4.10 11.62
CA GLY A 142 -15.43 -4.12 13.07
C GLY A 142 -14.54 -5.14 13.79
N GLU A 143 -13.33 -5.36 13.28
CA GLU A 143 -12.38 -6.30 13.87
C GLU A 143 -11.73 -5.76 15.15
N ASP A 144 -11.23 -6.67 15.99
CA ASP A 144 -10.60 -6.34 17.27
C ASP A 144 -9.28 -5.57 17.08
N ALA A 145 -9.00 -4.58 17.93
CA ALA A 145 -7.79 -3.76 17.87
C ALA A 145 -6.48 -4.59 17.90
N ARG A 146 -6.49 -5.80 18.50
CA ARG A 146 -5.35 -6.72 18.50
C ARG A 146 -4.96 -7.21 17.10
N THR A 147 -5.87 -7.12 16.12
CA THR A 147 -5.57 -7.43 14.71
C THR A 147 -4.68 -6.36 14.06
N GLY A 148 -4.58 -5.16 14.64
CA GLY A 148 -3.82 -4.03 14.10
C GLY A 148 -2.34 -4.33 13.94
N THR A 149 -1.62 -4.77 14.98
CA THR A 149 -0.17 -5.02 14.90
C THR A 149 0.24 -6.08 13.87
N PRO A 150 -0.39 -7.27 13.80
CA PRO A 150 -0.07 -8.23 12.74
C PRO A 150 -0.60 -7.78 11.35
N GLY A 151 -1.65 -6.95 11.30
CA GLY A 151 -2.11 -6.26 10.08
C GLY A 151 -1.08 -5.29 9.51
N ASP A 152 -0.57 -4.40 10.36
CA ASP A 152 0.51 -3.46 10.05
C ASP A 152 1.74 -4.20 9.51
N ALA A 153 2.15 -5.30 10.16
CA ALA A 153 3.28 -6.11 9.70
C ALA A 153 3.03 -6.71 8.30
N LEU A 154 1.81 -7.18 8.01
CA LEU A 154 1.45 -7.66 6.68
C LEU A 154 1.54 -6.53 5.65
N CYS A 155 0.95 -5.37 5.95
CA CYS A 155 0.97 -4.21 5.07
C CYS A 155 2.40 -3.73 4.77
N ALA A 156 3.27 -3.63 5.78
CA ALA A 156 4.67 -3.29 5.58
C ALA A 156 5.39 -4.32 4.70
N ALA A 157 5.17 -5.62 4.92
CA ALA A 157 5.78 -6.66 4.07
C ALA A 157 5.34 -6.53 2.61
N LEU A 158 4.04 -6.31 2.37
CA LEU A 158 3.49 -6.11 1.03
C LEU A 158 4.09 -4.88 0.36
N GLN A 159 4.24 -3.78 1.10
CA GLN A 159 4.79 -2.55 0.58
C GLN A 159 6.26 -2.67 0.20
N VAL A 160 7.08 -3.29 1.06
CA VAL A 160 8.48 -3.56 0.71
C VAL A 160 8.58 -4.50 -0.48
N LEU A 161 7.73 -5.54 -0.57
CA LEU A 161 7.70 -6.41 -1.75
C LEU A 161 7.34 -5.66 -3.03
N ASN A 162 6.39 -4.72 -2.99
CA ASN A 162 6.07 -3.86 -4.13
C ASN A 162 7.29 -3.02 -4.53
N HIS A 163 7.94 -2.34 -3.57
CA HIS A 163 9.17 -1.57 -3.84
C HIS A 163 10.28 -2.42 -4.47
N LEU A 164 10.42 -3.68 -4.03
CA LEU A 164 11.40 -4.59 -4.61
C LEU A 164 11.04 -5.03 -6.04
N GLN A 165 9.76 -5.09 -6.40
CA GLN A 165 9.33 -5.40 -7.78
C GLN A 165 9.55 -4.25 -8.75
N ASP A 166 9.45 -3.01 -8.24
CA ASP A 166 9.43 -1.79 -9.05
C ASP A 166 10.71 -0.94 -8.89
N LEU A 167 11.80 -1.51 -8.36
CA LEU A 167 13.12 -0.86 -8.19
C LEU A 167 13.56 0.02 -9.37
N GLY A 168 13.57 -0.55 -10.57
CA GLY A 168 13.98 0.14 -11.79
C GLY A 168 13.00 1.23 -12.23
N PRO A 169 11.70 0.91 -12.40
CA PRO A 169 10.67 1.90 -12.68
C PRO A 169 10.61 3.07 -11.70
N ASP A 170 10.65 2.81 -10.39
CA ASP A 170 10.61 3.84 -9.34
C ASP A 170 11.80 4.80 -9.48
N ARG A 171 13.01 4.26 -9.69
CA ARG A 171 14.20 5.05 -9.97
C ARG A 171 14.05 5.90 -11.23
N ARG A 172 13.69 5.27 -12.37
CA ARG A 172 13.74 5.95 -13.68
C ARG A 172 12.62 6.95 -13.90
N ASN A 173 11.43 6.66 -13.37
CA ASN A 173 10.23 7.42 -13.69
C ASN A 173 9.87 8.43 -12.60
N LEU A 174 10.21 8.12 -11.34
CA LEU A 174 9.82 8.92 -10.18
C LEU A 174 11.04 9.51 -9.44
N ASP A 175 12.26 9.13 -9.84
CA ASP A 175 13.49 9.40 -9.09
C ASP A 175 13.35 8.99 -7.61
N ARG A 176 12.77 7.82 -7.33
CA ARG A 176 12.61 7.27 -5.97
C ARG A 176 13.45 6.01 -5.78
N VAL A 177 14.07 5.88 -4.60
CA VAL A 177 14.83 4.68 -4.20
C VAL A 177 14.44 4.33 -2.78
N TYR A 178 13.68 3.23 -2.64
CA TYR A 178 13.21 2.72 -1.36
C TYR A 178 14.20 1.77 -0.68
N LEU A 179 15.28 1.38 -1.35
CA LEU A 179 16.33 0.57 -0.70
C LEU A 179 17.06 1.40 0.38
N PRO A 180 17.31 0.81 1.57
CA PRO A 180 18.08 1.47 2.62
C PRO A 180 19.47 1.90 2.13
N GLN A 181 19.77 3.21 2.27
CA GLN A 181 20.99 3.80 1.75
C GLN A 181 22.24 3.31 2.49
N ASP A 182 22.12 3.07 3.80
CA ASP A 182 23.18 2.44 4.61
C ASP A 182 23.59 1.07 4.06
N TRP A 183 22.63 0.22 3.66
CA TRP A 183 22.90 -1.10 3.13
C TRP A 183 23.48 -1.05 1.72
N MET A 184 23.07 -0.09 0.89
CA MET A 184 23.68 0.15 -0.42
C MET A 184 25.15 0.55 -0.27
N ALA A 185 25.43 1.48 0.65
CA ALA A 185 26.79 1.92 0.95
C ALA A 185 27.66 0.78 1.52
N GLU A 186 27.14 -0.03 2.44
CA GLU A 186 27.81 -1.23 2.98
C GLU A 186 28.15 -2.24 1.88
N ALA A 187 27.29 -2.38 0.88
CA ALA A 187 27.51 -3.24 -0.28
C ALA A 187 28.42 -2.60 -1.36
N GLY A 188 28.92 -1.39 -1.12
CA GLY A 188 29.82 -0.67 -2.03
C GLY A 188 29.16 -0.23 -3.34
N ILE A 189 27.83 -0.03 -3.33
CA ILE A 189 27.06 0.44 -4.47
C ILE A 189 26.36 1.76 -4.16
N ASP A 190 26.06 2.52 -5.20
CA ASP A 190 25.20 3.68 -5.14
C ASP A 190 23.91 3.44 -5.95
N GLU A 191 23.06 4.45 -6.01
CA GLU A 191 21.78 4.39 -6.69
C GLU A 191 21.88 4.12 -8.19
N SER A 192 23.03 4.41 -8.83
CA SER A 192 23.23 4.12 -10.25
C SER A 192 23.25 2.62 -10.54
N ALA A 193 23.42 1.77 -9.52
CA ALA A 193 23.24 0.34 -9.64
C ALA A 193 21.83 -0.06 -10.11
N LEU A 194 20.83 0.79 -9.91
CA LEU A 194 19.44 0.59 -10.36
C LEU A 194 19.22 1.00 -11.83
N ASP A 195 20.20 1.63 -12.46
CA ASP A 195 20.13 2.03 -13.87
C ASP A 195 20.67 0.91 -14.79
N ALA A 196 21.24 -0.15 -14.21
CA ALA A 196 21.75 -1.33 -14.92
C ALA A 196 20.61 -2.24 -15.44
N PRO A 197 20.86 -3.05 -16.48
CA PRO A 197 19.86 -3.99 -17.01
C PRO A 197 19.62 -5.21 -16.10
N ALA A 198 20.46 -5.43 -15.09
CA ALA A 198 20.37 -6.54 -14.14
C ALA A 198 21.11 -6.20 -12.84
N ALA A 199 20.70 -6.82 -11.74
CA ALA A 199 21.28 -6.56 -10.42
C ALA A 199 22.74 -7.07 -10.33
N SER A 200 23.62 -6.20 -9.85
CA SER A 200 24.98 -6.59 -9.46
C SER A 200 24.95 -7.49 -8.21
N ALA A 201 26.08 -8.13 -7.87
CA ALA A 201 26.17 -8.92 -6.65
C ALA A 201 25.90 -8.09 -5.37
N GLY A 202 26.35 -6.83 -5.35
CA GLY A 202 26.08 -5.91 -4.24
C GLY A 202 24.59 -5.56 -4.15
N LEU A 203 23.95 -5.23 -5.27
CA LEU A 203 22.51 -4.93 -5.28
C LEU A 203 21.69 -6.16 -4.90
N ARG A 204 22.08 -7.34 -5.38
CA ARG A 204 21.46 -8.61 -4.99
C ARG A 204 21.51 -8.84 -3.48
N ALA A 205 22.65 -8.58 -2.84
CA ALA A 205 22.79 -8.71 -1.39
C ALA A 205 21.84 -7.76 -0.62
N VAL A 206 21.67 -6.52 -1.09
CA VAL A 206 20.73 -5.55 -0.50
C VAL A 206 19.27 -6.00 -0.68
N ILE A 207 18.91 -6.49 -1.87
CA ILE A 207 17.58 -7.05 -2.16
C ILE A 207 17.29 -8.22 -1.22
N ASP A 208 18.24 -9.15 -1.07
CA ASP A 208 18.09 -10.32 -0.20
C ASP A 208 17.95 -9.93 1.28
N ARG A 209 18.66 -8.89 1.74
CA ARG A 209 18.51 -8.36 3.10
C ARG A 209 17.14 -7.69 3.32
N CYS A 210 16.60 -7.00 2.32
CA CYS A 210 15.22 -6.50 2.37
C CYS A 210 14.21 -7.65 2.44
N LEU A 211 14.45 -8.73 1.69
CA LEU A 211 13.61 -9.93 1.73
C LEU A 211 13.68 -10.65 3.09
N ASP A 212 14.83 -10.64 3.78
CA ASP A 212 14.93 -11.14 5.17
C ASP A 212 14.03 -10.31 6.11
N GLY A 213 14.01 -8.99 5.92
CA GLY A 213 13.10 -8.10 6.62
C GLY A 213 11.62 -8.38 6.33
N CYS A 214 11.28 -8.64 5.05
CA CYS A 214 9.94 -9.06 4.66
C CYS A 214 9.54 -10.40 5.30
N ASP A 215 10.44 -11.38 5.33
CA ASP A 215 10.17 -12.69 5.94
C ASP A 215 9.85 -12.53 7.44
N ALA A 216 10.61 -11.71 8.16
CA ALA A 216 10.34 -11.40 9.58
C ALA A 216 8.99 -10.69 9.79
N LEU A 217 8.60 -9.79 8.90
CA LEU A 217 7.28 -9.14 8.94
C LEU A 217 6.14 -10.14 8.65
N LEU A 218 6.33 -11.04 7.69
CA LEU A 218 5.36 -12.08 7.35
C LEU A 218 5.20 -13.14 8.45
N ASP A 219 6.25 -13.40 9.23
CA ASP A 219 6.17 -14.22 10.43
C ASP A 219 5.38 -13.52 11.54
N ARG A 220 5.56 -12.21 11.73
CA ARG A 220 4.74 -11.40 12.66
C ARG A 220 3.27 -11.31 12.24
N ALA A 221 3.00 -11.34 10.93
CA ALA A 221 1.65 -11.28 10.37
C ALA A 221 0.90 -12.62 10.38
N GLU A 222 1.60 -13.75 10.57
CA GLU A 222 1.06 -15.11 10.50
C GLU A 222 -0.26 -15.31 11.28
N PRO A 223 -0.41 -14.87 12.56
CA PRO A 223 -1.63 -15.12 13.31
C PRO A 223 -2.86 -14.34 12.83
N LEU A 224 -2.69 -13.27 12.03
CA LEU A 224 -3.75 -12.31 11.69
C LEU A 224 -5.03 -12.98 11.16
N ALA A 225 -4.90 -13.88 10.18
CA ALA A 225 -6.05 -14.57 9.58
C ALA A 225 -6.82 -15.44 10.59
N GLY A 226 -6.22 -15.82 11.72
CA GLY A 226 -6.88 -16.55 12.81
C GLY A 226 -7.58 -15.63 13.81
N MET A 227 -7.17 -14.37 13.87
CA MET A 227 -7.71 -13.35 14.78
C MET A 227 -8.91 -12.61 14.19
N ILE A 228 -9.05 -12.58 12.87
CA ILE A 228 -10.16 -11.91 12.17
C ILE A 228 -11.46 -12.70 12.35
N ARG A 229 -12.52 -12.03 12.81
CA ARG A 229 -13.87 -12.57 12.99
C ARG A 229 -14.60 -12.75 11.67
N SER A 230 -14.50 -11.77 10.77
CA SER A 230 -15.09 -11.83 9.43
C SER A 230 -14.49 -13.00 8.64
N ARG A 231 -15.28 -14.05 8.42
CA ARG A 231 -14.85 -15.26 7.71
C ARG A 231 -14.30 -14.96 6.32
N ARG A 232 -14.89 -13.99 5.62
CA ARG A 232 -14.48 -13.64 4.26
C ARG A 232 -13.18 -12.83 4.25
N LEU A 233 -13.05 -11.87 5.16
CA LEU A 233 -11.80 -11.11 5.32
C LEU A 233 -10.66 -12.01 5.81
N ALA A 234 -10.92 -12.93 6.74
CA ALA A 234 -9.94 -13.90 7.21
C ALA A 234 -9.42 -14.80 6.07
N ALA A 235 -10.31 -15.24 5.19
CA ALA A 235 -9.95 -16.00 4.00
C ALA A 235 -9.11 -15.17 3.02
N GLU A 236 -9.49 -13.92 2.79
CA GLU A 236 -8.74 -12.98 1.94
C GLU A 236 -7.34 -12.71 2.47
N VAL A 237 -7.21 -12.41 3.76
CA VAL A 237 -5.92 -12.20 4.43
C VAL A 237 -5.05 -13.47 4.34
N ALA A 238 -5.61 -14.66 4.51
CA ALA A 238 -4.85 -15.90 4.36
C ALA A 238 -4.32 -16.10 2.91
N VAL A 239 -5.10 -15.69 1.90
CA VAL A 239 -4.65 -15.68 0.49
C VAL A 239 -3.48 -14.71 0.34
N ILE A 240 -3.64 -13.48 0.84
CA ILE A 240 -2.63 -12.42 0.76
C ILE A 240 -1.32 -12.85 1.43
N GLN A 241 -1.35 -13.40 2.64
CA GLN A 241 -0.16 -13.89 3.33
C GLN A 241 0.59 -14.96 2.51
N ARG A 242 -0.14 -15.90 1.91
CA ARG A 242 0.43 -16.96 1.08
C ARG A 242 1.03 -16.38 -0.21
N LEU A 243 0.33 -15.45 -0.85
CA LEU A 243 0.83 -14.76 -2.04
C LEU A 243 2.10 -13.97 -1.69
N ALA A 244 2.11 -13.20 -0.61
CA ALA A 244 3.28 -12.44 -0.16
C ALA A 244 4.52 -13.34 0.06
N ARG A 245 4.39 -14.44 0.81
CA ARG A 245 5.49 -15.42 0.98
C ARG A 245 5.97 -15.99 -0.35
N ARG A 246 5.05 -16.23 -1.28
CA ARG A 246 5.40 -16.75 -2.60
C ARG A 246 6.10 -15.71 -3.46
N LEU A 247 5.69 -14.45 -3.40
CA LEU A 247 6.36 -13.35 -4.08
C LEU A 247 7.78 -13.16 -3.55
N ALA A 248 7.95 -13.13 -2.21
CA ALA A 248 9.26 -13.09 -1.57
C ALA A 248 10.16 -14.22 -2.07
N ALA A 249 9.67 -15.47 -2.06
CA ALA A 249 10.39 -16.63 -2.57
C ALA A 249 10.70 -16.60 -4.08
N ARG A 250 9.99 -15.79 -4.87
CA ARG A 250 10.30 -15.57 -6.30
C ARG A 250 11.33 -14.47 -6.47
N LEU A 251 11.20 -13.36 -5.76
CA LEU A 251 12.21 -12.29 -5.72
C LEU A 251 13.58 -12.79 -5.19
N ARG A 252 13.58 -13.83 -4.34
CA ARG A 252 14.78 -14.59 -3.93
C ARG A 252 15.53 -15.29 -5.09
N ARG A 253 14.86 -15.55 -6.21
CA ARG A 253 15.39 -16.37 -7.33
C ARG A 253 15.47 -15.61 -8.64
N GLU A 254 14.53 -14.71 -8.86
CA GLU A 254 14.40 -13.88 -10.04
C GLU A 254 15.01 -12.51 -9.75
N ASP A 255 15.53 -11.85 -10.79
CA ASP A 255 16.07 -10.50 -10.70
C ASP A 255 14.97 -9.47 -11.03
N PRO A 256 14.48 -8.69 -10.05
CA PRO A 256 13.46 -7.68 -10.28
C PRO A 256 13.94 -6.49 -11.11
N LEU A 257 15.27 -6.27 -11.24
CA LEU A 257 15.79 -5.20 -12.07
C LEU A 257 15.75 -5.58 -13.55
N ALA A 258 16.01 -6.85 -13.87
CA ALA A 258 16.02 -7.37 -15.24
C ALA A 258 14.61 -7.65 -15.79
N GLN A 259 13.65 -7.98 -14.94
CA GLN A 259 12.29 -8.30 -15.34
C GLN A 259 11.29 -7.97 -14.23
N ARG A 260 10.04 -7.69 -14.64
CA ARG A 260 8.95 -7.52 -13.66
C ARG A 260 8.56 -8.88 -13.08
N VAL A 261 8.99 -9.16 -11.86
CA VAL A 261 8.63 -10.37 -11.12
C VAL A 261 7.19 -10.22 -10.66
N LYS A 262 6.26 -11.05 -11.15
CA LYS A 262 4.84 -11.03 -10.76
C LYS A 262 4.32 -12.40 -10.38
N HIS A 263 3.19 -12.44 -9.69
CA HIS A 263 2.45 -13.68 -9.49
C HIS A 263 2.06 -14.35 -10.81
N SER A 264 2.27 -15.66 -10.89
CA SER A 264 1.74 -16.46 -11.98
C SER A 264 0.25 -16.74 -11.77
N ARG A 265 -0.46 -17.12 -12.84
CA ARG A 265 -1.87 -17.58 -12.74
C ARG A 265 -2.02 -18.78 -11.78
N ALA A 266 -1.01 -19.65 -11.71
CA ALA A 266 -1.00 -20.77 -10.77
C ALA A 266 -0.83 -20.29 -9.32
N ASP A 267 -0.09 -19.20 -9.08
CA ASP A 267 0.11 -18.64 -7.75
C ASP A 267 -1.22 -18.12 -7.20
N LEU A 268 -1.94 -17.36 -8.03
CA LEU A 268 -3.28 -16.85 -7.73
C LEU A 268 -4.28 -17.99 -7.47
N ALA A 269 -4.27 -19.04 -8.30
CA ALA A 269 -5.14 -20.21 -8.12
C ALA A 269 -4.89 -20.96 -6.81
N HIS A 270 -3.62 -21.21 -6.46
CA HIS A 270 -3.28 -21.85 -5.17
C HIS A 270 -3.62 -20.97 -3.97
N GLY A 271 -3.43 -19.65 -4.10
CA GLY A 271 -3.86 -18.67 -3.09
C GLY A 271 -5.36 -18.79 -2.84
N LEU A 272 -6.18 -18.73 -3.89
CA LEU A 272 -7.64 -18.84 -3.82
C LEU A 272 -8.11 -20.15 -3.19
N ILE A 273 -7.51 -21.29 -3.54
CA ILE A 273 -7.84 -22.60 -2.95
C ILE A 273 -7.57 -22.58 -1.42
N ALA A 274 -6.42 -22.04 -1.01
CA ALA A 274 -6.08 -21.92 0.40
C ALA A 274 -7.05 -20.98 1.15
N GLY A 275 -7.44 -19.86 0.52
CA GLY A 275 -8.46 -18.95 1.03
C GLY A 275 -9.81 -19.62 1.25
N LEU A 276 -10.28 -20.37 0.25
CA LEU A 276 -11.54 -21.12 0.35
C LEU A 276 -11.49 -22.19 1.45
N TRP A 277 -10.38 -22.91 1.56
CA TRP A 277 -10.19 -23.90 2.64
C TRP A 277 -10.17 -23.24 4.02
N ARG A 278 -9.52 -22.07 4.16
CA ARG A 278 -9.56 -21.27 5.38
C ARG A 278 -10.97 -20.79 5.71
N ALA A 279 -11.71 -20.25 4.74
CA ALA A 279 -13.11 -19.84 4.94
C ALA A 279 -14.00 -21.01 5.40
N ALA A 280 -13.75 -22.22 4.87
CA ALA A 280 -14.48 -23.43 5.23
C ALA A 280 -14.14 -23.95 6.64
N THR A 281 -12.90 -23.77 7.09
CA THR A 281 -12.40 -24.26 8.38
C THR A 281 -12.35 -23.21 9.49
N HIS A 282 -12.60 -21.94 9.14
CA HIS A 282 -12.59 -20.81 10.06
C HIS A 282 -13.60 -21.03 11.20
N ARG A 283 -13.09 -21.02 12.42
CA ARG A 283 -13.87 -20.90 13.64
C ARG A 283 -13.66 -19.49 14.15
N ALA A 284 -14.74 -18.76 14.37
CA ALA A 284 -14.64 -17.42 14.94
C ALA A 284 -13.86 -17.50 16.26
N PRO A 285 -12.88 -16.61 16.49
CA PRO A 285 -12.21 -16.53 17.77
C PRO A 285 -13.26 -16.25 18.86
N GLN A 286 -13.11 -16.93 20.01
CA GLN A 286 -13.99 -16.75 21.17
C GLN A 286 -13.79 -15.37 21.81
#